data_AF-A0A258SQH2-F1
#
_entry.id   AF-A0A258SQH2-F1
#
_cell.length_a   1.000
_cell.length_b   1.000
_cell.length_c   1.000
_cell.angle_alpha   90.00
_cell.angle_beta   90.00
_cell.angle_gamma   90.00
#
_symmetry.space_group_name_H-M   'P 1'
#
loop_
_entity.id
_entity.type
_entity.pdbx_description
1 polymer ?
#
loop_
_entity_poly.entity_id
_entity_poly.type
_entity_poly.pdbx_seq_one_letter_code
_entity_poly.pdbx_strand_id
1 'polypeptide(L)' 'RSGETEDSTIADIAVATNALQIKTGSLCRSERIAKYNQLLRIEEELGDATSYAGMSAFYQLFK' A
#
# COMPACT_ATOMS: atom_id res chain seq x y z
N ARG A 1 3.55 12.65 3.03
CA ARG A 1 4.01 14.00 3.47
C ARG A 1 4.93 14.59 2.38
N SER A 2 5.23 15.88 2.42
CA SER A 2 6.12 16.52 1.42
C SER A 2 7.60 16.23 1.69
N GLY A 3 7.99 16.05 2.96
CA GLY A 3 9.25 15.42 3.37
C GLY A 3 8.99 13.98 3.80
N GLU A 4 9.34 13.04 2.93
CA GLU A 4 9.28 11.60 3.19
C GLU A 4 10.69 11.06 3.43
N THR A 5 10.77 9.93 4.13
CA THR A 5 12.01 9.15 4.27
C THR A 5 11.85 7.83 3.55
N GLU A 6 12.84 6.94 3.61
CA GLU A 6 12.71 5.57 3.09
C GLU A 6 11.90 4.65 4.01
N ASP A 7 11.48 5.12 5.20
CA ASP A 7 10.61 4.37 6.09
C ASP A 7 9.34 3.93 5.35
N SER A 8 9.04 2.64 5.38
CA SER A 8 7.91 2.04 4.67
C SER A 8 6.74 1.67 5.57
N THR A 9 6.75 2.08 6.84
CA THR A 9 5.79 1.64 7.87
C THR A 9 4.32 1.83 7.46
N ILE A 10 4.03 2.86 6.66
CA ILE A 10 2.66 3.11 6.17
C ILE A 10 2.13 2.04 5.20
N ALA A 11 3.01 1.31 4.51
CA ALA A 11 2.63 0.16 3.67
C ALA A 11 2.11 -0.98 4.55
N ASP A 12 2.86 -1.32 5.61
CA ASP A 12 2.48 -2.36 6.56
C ASP A 12 1.19 -2.00 7.31
N ILE A 13 1.02 -0.73 7.73
CA ILE A 13 -0.22 -0.25 8.36
C ILE A 13 -1.42 -0.42 7.41
N ALA A 14 -1.27 -0.08 6.12
CA ALA A 14 -2.36 -0.18 5.15
C ALA A 14 -2.83 -1.62 4.96
N VAL A 15 -1.90 -2.57 4.91
CA VAL A 15 -2.22 -4.01 4.80
C VAL A 15 -2.80 -4.53 6.12
N ALA A 16 -2.16 -4.26 7.26
CA ALA A 16 -2.57 -4.74 8.58
C ALA A 16 -3.99 -4.29 8.98
N THR A 17 -4.41 -3.10 8.54
CA THR A 17 -5.75 -2.57 8.81
C THR A 17 -6.78 -2.91 7.74
N ASN A 18 -6.39 -3.62 6.67
CA ASN A 18 -7.21 -3.80 5.48
C ASN A 18 -7.81 -2.47 4.99
N ALA A 19 -6.98 -1.43 4.90
CA ALA A 19 -7.42 -0.11 4.45
C ALA A 19 -7.88 -0.10 2.99
N LEU A 20 -7.44 -1.08 2.19
CA LEU A 20 -7.71 -1.28 0.75
C LEU A 20 -7.24 -0.15 -0.18
N GLN A 21 -6.81 0.98 0.37
CA GLN A 21 -6.31 2.14 -0.36
C GLN A 21 -5.09 2.72 0.38
N ILE A 22 -4.09 3.14 -0.39
CA ILE A 22 -2.90 3.83 0.14
C ILE A 22 -2.50 4.92 -0.84
N LYS A 23 -2.06 6.07 -0.31
CA LYS A 23 -1.52 7.18 -1.09
C LYS A 23 -0.12 7.51 -0.61
N THR A 24 0.89 7.09 -1.37
CA THR A 24 2.31 7.24 -1.01
C THR A 24 3.14 8.02 -2.04
N GLY A 25 2.47 8.70 -2.97
CA GLY A 25 3.08 9.63 -3.94
C GLY A 25 3.37 9.01 -5.30
N SER A 26 4.02 9.80 -6.19
CA SER A 26 4.33 9.38 -7.57
C SER A 26 5.35 8.24 -7.64
N LEU A 27 5.46 7.60 -8.82
CA LEU A 27 6.42 6.54 -9.14
C LEU A 27 7.84 7.09 -9.42
N CYS A 28 8.29 8.03 -8.59
CA CYS A 28 9.62 8.60 -8.66
C CYS A 28 10.09 9.03 -7.27
N ARG A 29 11.41 9.18 -7.09
CA ARG A 29 12.11 9.41 -5.81
C ARG A 29 12.06 8.21 -4.86
N SER A 30 13.22 7.81 -4.36
CA SER A 30 13.42 6.58 -3.59
C SER A 30 12.54 6.49 -2.35
N GLU A 31 12.35 7.61 -1.65
CA GLU A 31 11.48 7.72 -0.47
C GLU A 31 10.03 7.26 -0.72
N ARG A 32 9.52 7.40 -1.95
CA ARG A 32 8.17 6.97 -2.35
C ARG A 32 8.16 5.54 -2.84
N ILE A 33 9.15 5.21 -3.68
CA ILE A 33 9.34 3.86 -4.21
C ILE A 33 9.54 2.84 -3.09
N ALA A 34 10.20 3.21 -1.99
CA ALA A 34 10.39 2.34 -0.83
C ALA A 34 9.07 1.74 -0.31
N LYS A 35 7.97 2.51 -0.30
CA LYS A 35 6.65 2.02 0.14
C LYS A 35 6.03 1.06 -0.88
N TYR A 36 6.14 1.34 -2.17
CA TYR A 36 5.66 0.43 -3.22
C TYR A 36 6.44 -0.89 -3.20
N ASN A 37 7.76 -0.82 -3.05
CA ASN A 37 8.60 -2.01 -2.92
C ASN A 37 8.25 -2.83 -1.68
N GLN A 38 7.89 -2.18 -0.57
CA GLN A 38 7.42 -2.89 0.60
C GLN A 38 6.08 -3.59 0.35
N LEU A 39 5.14 -2.97 -0.38
CA LEU A 39 3.89 -3.64 -0.77
C LEU A 39 4.16 -4.89 -1.63
N LEU A 40 5.12 -4.83 -2.56
CA LEU A 40 5.51 -5.99 -3.36
C LEU A 40 6.10 -7.12 -2.48
N ARG A 41 6.91 -6.78 -1.48
CA ARG A 41 7.45 -7.78 -0.53
C ARG A 41 6.35 -8.40 0.32
N ILE A 42 5.39 -7.60 0.80
CA ILE A 42 4.25 -8.11 1.59
C ILE A 42 3.38 -9.03 0.71
N GLU A 43 3.15 -8.66 -0.55
CA GLU A 43 2.43 -9.50 -1.51
C GLU A 43 3.16 -10.83 -1.75
N GLU A 44 4.48 -10.80 -1.93
CA GLU A 44 5.32 -12.00 -2.07
C GLU A 44 5.28 -12.88 -0.82
N GLU A 45 5.33 -12.28 0.38
CA GLU A 45 5.28 -13.01 1.66
C GLU A 45 3.93 -13.68 1.91
N LEU A 46 2.82 -13.00 1.58
CA LEU A 46 1.47 -13.54 1.76
C LEU A 46 1.13 -14.63 0.73
N GLY A 47 1.75 -14.60 -0.45
CA GLY A 47 1.50 -15.56 -1.53
C GLY A 47 0.01 -15.71 -1.83
N ASP A 48 -0.50 -16.94 -1.80
CA ASP A 48 -1.92 -17.24 -2.11
C ASP A 48 -2.93 -16.64 -1.13
N ALA A 49 -2.49 -16.14 0.04
CA ALA A 49 -3.37 -15.47 1.01
C ALA A 49 -3.63 -14.00 0.67
N THR A 50 -2.95 -13.43 -0.32
CA THR A 50 -3.12 -12.03 -0.72
C THR A 50 -4.37 -11.82 -1.58
N SER A 51 -4.93 -10.61 -1.56
CA SER A 51 -6.03 -10.22 -2.45
C SER A 51 -6.00 -8.73 -2.75
N TYR A 52 -6.15 -8.38 -4.03
CA TYR A 52 -6.27 -7.00 -4.48
C TYR A 52 -7.73 -6.64 -4.74
N ALA A 53 -8.29 -5.75 -3.92
CA ALA A 53 -9.72 -5.43 -3.95
C ALA A 53 -10.19 -4.67 -5.21
N GLY A 54 -9.30 -4.02 -5.97
CA GLY A 54 -9.68 -3.24 -7.14
C GLY A 54 -10.79 -2.23 -6.84
N MET A 55 -11.88 -2.25 -7.64
CA MET A 55 -13.04 -1.35 -7.41
C MET A 55 -13.81 -1.63 -6.13
N SER A 56 -13.72 -2.85 -5.58
CA SER A 56 -14.36 -3.20 -4.31
C SER A 56 -13.73 -2.46 -3.12
N ALA A 57 -12.55 -1.84 -3.30
CA ALA A 57 -11.94 -0.97 -2.31
C ALA A 57 -12.76 0.29 -1.98
N PHE A 58 -13.74 0.64 -2.81
CA PHE A 58 -14.65 1.78 -2.60
C PHE A 58 -16.00 1.34 -2.00
N TYR A 59 -15.99 0.44 -1.01
CA TYR A 59 -17.18 -0.09 -0.36
C TYR A 59 -18.11 0.99 0.22
N GLN A 60 -17.59 2.18 0.52
CA GLN A 60 -18.36 3.34 0.95
C GLN A 60 -19.26 3.97 -0.13
N LEU A 61 -18.99 3.70 -1.42
CA LEU A 61 -19.76 4.25 -2.55
C LEU A 61 -20.93 3.36 -2.98
N PHE A 62 -20.93 2.09 -2.57
CA PHE A 62 -21.93 1.09 -2.95
C PHE A 62 -22.93 0.79 -1.82
N LYS A 63 -23.05 1.71 -0.86
CA LYS A 63 -24.06 1.67 0.20
C LYS A 63 -25.42 2.13 -0.29
#